data_AF-A0A7L9FH36-F1
#
_entry.id   AF-A0A7L9FH36-F1
#
_cell.length_a   1.000
_cell.length_b   1.000
_cell.length_c   1.000
_cell.angle_alpha   90.00
_cell.angle_beta   90.00
_cell.angle_gamma   90.00
#
_symmetry.space_group_name_H-M   'P 1'
#
loop_
_entity.id
_entity.type
_entity.pdbx_description
1 polymer ?
#
loop_
_entity_poly.entity_id
_entity_poly.type
_entity_poly.pdbx_seq_one_letter_code
_entity_poly.pdbx_strand_id
1 'polypeptide(L)'
;MPRRTVSMVTPLFAKPGTVFQPLITSRCLECPYFNACLGNLRPLVSYRVIGFRKHVVHCPALSEDLVTVEVEELPARLVMNSRYVMPGAVVYYQKPDCDKEVEGCNPVFVEERERVRILREIEKVGNELSVVEVEFIDPPHPRLWLLAKQKFLGRKAGHRSE
;
A
#
# COMPACT_ATOMS: atom_id res chain seq x y z
N MET A 1 2.73 16.94 0.82
CA MET A 1 3.24 16.33 2.07
C MET A 1 2.70 14.91 2.10
N PRO A 2 3.55 13.89 2.34
CA PRO A 2 3.14 12.50 2.38
C PRO A 2 2.19 12.27 3.55
N ARG A 3 1.22 11.37 3.35
CA ARG A 3 0.25 11.01 4.39
C ARG A 3 0.97 10.38 5.57
N ARG A 4 0.68 10.86 6.78
CA ARG A 4 1.19 10.29 8.04
C ARG A 4 0.09 9.54 8.76
N THR A 5 0.45 8.43 9.39
CA THR A 5 -0.47 7.61 10.18
C THR A 5 0.29 6.86 11.28
N VAL A 6 -0.46 6.16 12.13
CA VAL A 6 0.08 5.23 13.12
C VAL A 6 0.01 3.80 12.59
N SER A 7 0.99 2.99 12.95
CA SER A 7 1.07 1.55 12.73
C SER A 7 1.73 0.86 13.92
N MET A 8 1.81 -0.47 13.89
CA MET A 8 2.55 -1.28 14.85
C MET A 8 3.54 -2.18 14.10
N VAL A 9 4.79 -2.19 14.56
CA VAL A 9 5.89 -2.98 13.97
C VAL A 9 6.68 -3.70 15.05
N THR A 10 7.40 -4.77 14.71
CA THR A 10 8.28 -5.43 15.68
C THR A 10 9.41 -4.48 16.11
N PRO A 11 10.01 -4.65 17.30
CA PRO A 11 11.12 -3.82 17.79
C PRO A 11 12.27 -3.68 16.79
N LEU A 12 12.50 -4.69 15.95
CA LEU A 12 13.52 -4.67 14.90
C LEU A 12 13.31 -3.51 13.90
N PHE A 13 12.06 -3.22 13.55
CA PHE A 13 11.67 -2.16 12.61
C PHE A 13 11.36 -0.82 13.28
N ALA A 14 11.34 -0.77 14.62
CA ALA A 14 10.98 0.43 15.39
C ALA A 14 12.12 1.46 15.49
N LYS A 15 12.69 1.85 14.33
CA LYS A 15 13.78 2.83 14.23
C LYS A 15 13.42 3.89 13.18
N PRO A 16 13.58 5.20 13.49
CA PRO A 16 13.38 6.24 12.50
C PRO A 16 14.22 6.01 11.24
N GLY A 17 13.62 6.25 10.08
CA GLY A 17 14.23 6.02 8.76
C GLY A 17 14.04 4.59 8.23
N THR A 18 13.67 3.62 9.07
CA THR A 18 13.38 2.26 8.60
C THR A 18 12.18 2.25 7.65
N VAL A 19 12.37 1.59 6.50
CA VAL A 19 11.31 1.38 5.51
C VAL A 19 10.81 -0.05 5.58
N PHE A 20 9.50 -0.23 5.56
CA PHE A 20 8.88 -1.55 5.54
C PHE A 20 7.65 -1.55 4.64
N GLN A 21 7.26 -2.74 4.19
CA GLN A 21 5.98 -2.97 3.52
C GLN A 21 5.11 -3.86 4.40
N PRO A 22 3.84 -3.53 4.62
CA PRO A 22 3.00 -4.27 5.54
C PRO A 22 2.63 -5.64 4.96
N LEU A 23 2.69 -6.67 5.81
CA LEU A 23 2.33 -8.05 5.48
C LEU A 23 1.16 -8.49 6.36
N ILE A 24 0.21 -9.21 5.76
CA ILE A 24 -0.97 -9.71 6.45
C ILE A 24 -0.93 -11.23 6.57
N THR A 25 -1.37 -11.75 7.71
CA THR A 25 -1.64 -13.18 7.92
C THR A 25 -3.14 -13.40 8.12
N SER A 26 -3.60 -14.66 8.06
CA SER A 26 -5.01 -14.98 8.32
C SER A 26 -5.48 -14.48 9.70
N ARG A 27 -4.61 -14.58 10.72
CA ARG A 27 -4.87 -14.13 12.09
C ARG A 27 -5.08 -12.61 12.22
N CYS A 28 -4.55 -11.82 11.28
CA CYS A 28 -4.69 -10.36 11.32
C CYS A 28 -6.13 -9.90 11.05
N LEU A 29 -6.92 -10.65 10.27
CA LEU A 29 -8.27 -10.24 9.88
C LEU A 29 -9.28 -10.28 11.03
N GLU A 30 -9.00 -11.10 12.03
CA GLU A 30 -9.83 -11.26 13.23
C GLU A 30 -9.20 -10.54 14.43
N CYS A 31 -8.08 -9.83 14.22
CA CYS A 31 -7.34 -9.17 15.29
C CYS A 31 -8.05 -7.88 15.76
N PRO A 32 -8.28 -7.70 17.08
CA PRO A 32 -8.92 -6.49 17.60
C PRO A 32 -8.08 -5.22 17.33
N TYR A 33 -6.77 -5.37 17.16
CA TYR A 33 -5.86 -4.27 16.87
C TYR A 33 -5.66 -4.01 15.36
N PHE A 34 -6.38 -4.72 14.48
CA PHE A 34 -6.18 -4.63 13.03
C PHE A 34 -6.23 -3.20 12.52
N ASN A 35 -7.24 -2.42 12.92
CA ASN A 35 -7.43 -1.05 12.44
C ASN A 35 -6.22 -0.15 12.75
N ALA A 36 -5.66 -0.26 13.95
CA ALA A 36 -4.50 0.51 14.37
C ALA A 36 -3.16 -0.04 13.84
N CYS A 37 -3.08 -1.36 13.57
CA CYS A 37 -1.88 -2.03 13.08
C CYS A 37 -1.71 -1.89 11.57
N LEU A 38 -2.67 -2.44 10.80
CA LEU A 38 -2.59 -2.57 9.36
C LEU A 38 -3.73 -1.84 8.64
N GLY A 39 -4.88 -1.65 9.27
CA GLY A 39 -6.09 -1.12 8.63
C GLY A 39 -5.93 0.32 8.12
N ASN A 40 -5.01 1.10 8.69
CA ASN A 40 -4.66 2.44 8.22
C ASN A 40 -3.55 2.47 7.17
N LEU A 41 -3.04 1.29 6.78
CA LEU A 41 -2.01 1.10 5.75
C LEU A 41 -2.63 0.49 4.49
N ARG A 42 -1.96 0.73 3.37
CA ARG A 42 -2.24 0.11 2.07
C ARG A 42 -1.40 -1.15 1.94
N PRO A 43 -1.98 -2.25 1.44
CA PRO A 43 -1.18 -3.42 1.08
C PRO A 43 -0.17 -3.03 -0.01
N LEU A 44 1.00 -3.67 -0.04
CA LEU A 44 2.02 -3.47 -1.11
C LEU A 44 2.55 -2.03 -1.30
N VAL A 45 2.24 -1.11 -0.39
CA VAL A 45 2.85 0.23 -0.36
C VAL A 45 3.88 0.26 0.77
N SER A 46 5.02 0.90 0.51
CA SER A 46 6.06 1.03 1.52
C SER A 46 5.79 2.21 2.45
N TYR A 47 6.22 2.08 3.70
CA TYR A 47 6.07 3.09 4.74
C TYR A 47 7.43 3.33 5.39
N ARG A 48 7.71 4.58 5.75
CA ARG A 48 8.91 4.96 6.50
C ARG A 48 8.53 5.31 7.93
N VAL A 49 9.22 4.72 8.90
CA VAL A 49 9.10 5.08 10.31
C VAL A 49 9.70 6.46 10.53
N ILE A 50 8.91 7.36 11.11
CA ILE A 50 9.32 8.74 11.43
C ILE A 50 9.37 9.01 12.94
N GLY A 51 8.74 8.14 13.75
CA GLY A 51 8.73 8.25 15.20
C GLY A 51 8.15 7.01 15.87
N PHE A 52 8.22 6.97 17.19
CA PHE A 52 7.69 5.89 18.01
C PHE A 52 6.82 6.44 19.14
N ARG A 53 5.88 5.61 19.60
CA ARG A 53 5.03 5.88 20.76
C ARG A 53 5.33 4.87 21.86
N LYS A 54 5.10 5.23 23.12
CA LYS A 54 5.38 4.39 24.30
C LYS A 54 4.37 3.24 24.51
N HIS A 55 3.68 2.80 23.46
CA HIS A 55 2.65 1.77 23.55
C HIS A 55 3.11 0.49 22.86
N VAL A 56 3.06 -0.61 23.61
CA VAL A 56 3.48 -1.95 23.18
C VAL A 56 2.30 -2.90 23.31
N VAL A 57 2.10 -3.73 22.28
CA VAL A 57 1.01 -4.71 22.20
C VAL A 57 1.58 -6.05 21.76
N HIS A 58 1.18 -7.14 22.42
CA HIS A 58 1.56 -8.48 21.99
C HIS A 58 0.78 -8.92 20.74
N CYS A 59 1.48 -9.39 19.70
CA CYS A 59 0.88 -9.86 18.46
C CYS A 59 0.75 -11.39 18.45
N PRO A 60 -0.48 -11.94 18.48
CA PRO A 60 -0.70 -13.39 18.46
C PRO A 60 -0.29 -14.06 17.14
N ALA A 61 -0.14 -13.29 16.06
CA ALA A 61 0.23 -13.82 14.75
C ALA A 61 1.73 -14.07 14.62
N LEU A 62 2.54 -13.24 15.29
CA LEU A 62 3.99 -13.31 15.26
C LEU A 62 4.57 -13.93 16.54
N SER A 63 3.77 -14.06 17.59
CA SER A 63 4.23 -14.43 18.94
C SER A 63 5.32 -13.47 19.45
N GLU A 64 5.20 -12.20 19.10
CA GLU A 64 6.15 -11.14 19.40
C GLU A 64 5.42 -9.86 19.82
N ASP A 65 6.11 -9.01 20.57
CA ASP A 65 5.62 -7.69 20.90
C ASP A 65 5.76 -6.75 19.70
N LEU A 66 4.78 -5.86 19.53
CA LEU A 66 4.79 -4.79 18.56
C LEU A 66 4.85 -3.45 19.25
N VAL A 67 5.65 -2.55 18.71
CA VAL A 67 5.79 -1.17 19.14
C VAL A 67 4.96 -0.29 18.23
N THR A 68 4.19 0.61 18.83
CA THR A 68 3.42 1.62 18.09
C THR A 68 4.36 2.66 17.49
N VAL A 69 4.26 2.88 16.19
CA VAL A 69 5.11 3.80 15.43
C VAL A 69 4.30 4.81 14.64
N GLU A 70 4.87 5.98 14.43
CA GLU A 70 4.39 6.94 13.44
C GLU A 70 5.11 6.69 12.14
N VAL A 71 4.34 6.63 11.05
CA VAL A 71 4.85 6.30 9.73
C VAL A 71 4.34 7.29 8.70
N GLU A 72 5.13 7.52 7.67
CA GLU A 72 4.71 8.20 6.46
C GLU A 72 4.59 7.21 5.30
N GLU A 73 3.53 7.37 4.52
CA GLU A 73 3.24 6.61 3.32
C GLU A 73 4.20 7.06 2.20
N LEU A 74 4.96 6.12 1.64
CA LEU A 74 5.87 6.41 0.54
C LEU A 74 5.12 6.40 -0.80
N PRO A 75 5.65 7.12 -1.81
CA PRO A 75 5.05 7.11 -3.12
C PRO A 75 4.98 5.70 -3.72
N ALA A 76 3.92 5.43 -4.46
CA ALA A 76 3.71 4.16 -5.16
C ALA A 76 3.69 4.37 -6.67
N ARG A 77 3.98 3.31 -7.42
CA ARG A 77 3.90 3.32 -8.89
C ARG A 77 2.51 2.88 -9.35
N LEU A 78 1.91 3.65 -10.24
CA LEU A 78 0.64 3.34 -10.89
C LEU A 78 0.77 3.50 -12.40
N VAL A 79 0.03 2.68 -13.14
CA VAL A 79 -0.21 2.95 -14.57
C VAL A 79 -1.41 3.88 -14.67
N MET A 80 -1.28 4.94 -15.47
CA MET A 80 -2.35 5.90 -15.73
C MET A 80 -2.37 6.29 -17.20
N ASN A 81 -3.50 6.82 -17.68
CA ASN A 81 -3.56 7.36 -19.03
C ASN A 81 -2.66 8.60 -19.15
N SER A 82 -1.75 8.61 -20.12
CA SER A 82 -0.73 9.66 -20.32
C SER A 82 -1.34 11.05 -20.44
N ARG A 83 -2.58 11.18 -20.92
CA ARG A 83 -3.27 12.48 -21.07
C ARG A 83 -3.54 13.20 -19.74
N TYR A 84 -3.51 12.46 -18.63
CA TYR A 84 -3.73 12.98 -17.29
C TYR A 84 -2.44 13.13 -16.47
N VAL A 85 -1.30 12.75 -17.06
CA VAL A 85 -0.02 12.74 -16.36
C VAL A 85 0.59 14.13 -16.38
N MET A 86 0.37 14.85 -15.28
CA MET A 86 0.95 16.17 -15.04
C MET A 86 1.51 16.22 -13.62
N PRO A 87 2.83 16.39 -13.43
CA PRO A 87 3.43 16.55 -12.11
C PRO A 87 2.73 17.62 -11.26
N GLY A 88 2.47 17.30 -10.00
CA GLY A 88 1.75 18.15 -9.05
C GLY A 88 0.21 18.08 -9.16
N ALA A 89 -0.35 17.53 -10.24
CA ALA A 89 -1.79 17.42 -10.41
C ALA A 89 -2.41 16.44 -9.41
N VAL A 90 -3.56 16.81 -8.86
CA VAL A 90 -4.42 15.90 -8.07
C VAL A 90 -5.53 15.42 -8.97
N VAL A 91 -5.60 14.11 -9.20
CA VAL A 91 -6.55 13.47 -10.10
C VAL A 91 -7.27 12.34 -9.39
N TYR A 92 -8.44 11.97 -9.89
CA TYR A 92 -9.09 10.73 -9.51
C TYR A 92 -8.43 9.58 -10.24
N TYR A 93 -7.99 8.57 -9.49
CA TYR A 93 -7.46 7.35 -10.08
C TYR A 93 -8.56 6.68 -10.91
N GLN A 94 -8.22 6.44 -12.17
CA GLN A 94 -9.04 5.69 -13.12
C GLN A 94 -8.22 4.51 -13.57
N LYS A 95 -8.71 3.30 -13.29
CA LYS A 95 -8.00 2.09 -13.71
C LYS A 95 -7.91 2.06 -15.24
N PRO A 96 -6.69 2.07 -15.81
CA PRO A 96 -6.55 1.95 -17.25
C PRO A 96 -6.87 0.53 -17.72
N ASP A 97 -7.28 0.41 -18.98
CA ASP A 97 -7.27 -0.88 -19.65
C ASP A 97 -5.83 -1.16 -20.09
N CYS A 98 -5.19 -2.12 -19.42
CA CYS A 98 -3.79 -2.44 -19.62
C CYS A 98 -3.54 -3.93 -19.40
N ASP A 99 -2.46 -4.43 -20.00
CA ASP A 99 -2.04 -5.80 -19.85
C ASP A 99 -1.70 -6.10 -18.38
N LYS A 100 -2.15 -7.26 -17.89
CA LYS A 100 -1.91 -7.73 -16.52
C LYS A 100 -0.43 -7.91 -16.19
N GLU A 101 0.41 -8.07 -17.21
CA GLU A 101 1.86 -8.23 -17.07
C GLU A 101 2.58 -6.92 -16.71
N VAL A 102 1.98 -5.76 -16.98
CA VAL A 102 2.57 -4.45 -16.66
C VAL A 102 2.48 -4.17 -15.16
N GLU A 103 3.62 -3.88 -14.54
CA GLU A 103 3.68 -3.51 -13.12
C GLU A 103 2.84 -2.25 -12.85
N GLY A 104 1.99 -2.30 -11.83
CA GLY A 104 1.11 -1.17 -11.49
C GLY A 104 -0.17 -1.05 -12.32
N CYS A 105 -0.42 -1.95 -13.28
CA CYS A 105 -1.67 -1.97 -14.08
C CYS A 105 -2.89 -2.46 -13.28
N ASN A 106 -2.69 -3.48 -12.44
CA ASN A 106 -3.74 -4.04 -11.58
C ASN A 106 -3.39 -3.86 -10.09
N PRO A 107 -3.35 -2.62 -9.59
CA PRO A 107 -2.98 -2.36 -8.21
C PRO A 107 -4.08 -2.85 -7.26
N VAL A 108 -3.69 -3.37 -6.10
CA VAL A 108 -4.60 -3.79 -5.02
C VAL A 108 -4.60 -2.81 -3.85
N PHE A 109 -4.00 -1.64 -4.05
CA PHE A 109 -3.66 -0.69 -3.00
C PHE A 109 -4.23 0.71 -3.23
N VAL A 110 -5.02 0.86 -4.30
CA VAL A 110 -5.75 2.07 -4.67
C VAL A 110 -7.11 1.67 -5.20
N GLU A 111 -8.12 2.49 -4.93
CA GLU A 111 -9.48 2.26 -5.40
C GLU A 111 -9.85 3.17 -6.56
N GLU A 112 -10.79 2.72 -7.40
CA GLU A 112 -11.37 3.55 -8.43
C GLU A 112 -11.95 4.83 -7.80
N ARG A 113 -11.67 5.98 -8.42
CA ARG A 113 -12.05 7.33 -7.93
C ARG A 113 -11.38 7.76 -6.62
N GLU A 114 -10.31 7.12 -6.21
CA GLU A 114 -9.49 7.62 -5.11
C GLU A 114 -8.58 8.78 -5.57
N ARG A 115 -8.39 9.82 -4.76
CA ARG A 115 -7.55 10.96 -5.14
C ARG A 115 -6.07 10.66 -4.95
N VAL A 116 -5.31 10.87 -6.02
CA VAL A 116 -3.85 10.73 -6.03
C VAL A 116 -3.21 12.02 -6.53
N ARG A 117 -2.05 12.37 -5.99
CA ARG A 117 -1.19 13.43 -6.51
C ARG A 117 -0.08 12.79 -7.34
N ILE A 118 0.06 13.22 -8.58
CA ILE A 118 1.13 12.79 -9.47
C ILE A 118 2.41 13.49 -9.05
N LEU A 119 3.46 12.75 -8.73
CA LEU A 119 4.77 13.32 -8.45
C LEU A 119 5.57 13.51 -9.73
N ARG A 120 5.64 12.46 -10.56
CA ARG A 120 6.39 12.46 -11.81
C ARG A 120 5.99 11.28 -12.70
N GLU A 121 6.22 11.45 -13.99
CA GLU A 121 6.22 10.35 -14.96
C GLU A 121 7.54 9.57 -14.82
N ILE A 122 7.46 8.24 -14.80
CA ILE A 122 8.63 7.35 -14.76
C ILE A 122 8.98 6.90 -16.17
N GLU A 123 8.02 6.30 -16.86
CA GLU A 123 8.17 5.80 -18.22
C GLU A 123 6.83 5.72 -18.94
N LYS A 124 6.87 5.74 -20.27
CA LYS A 124 5.70 5.50 -21.12
C LYS A 124 5.56 4.01 -21.44
N VAL A 125 4.34 3.52 -21.38
CA VAL A 125 3.98 2.14 -21.72
C VAL A 125 3.02 2.20 -22.90
N GLY A 126 3.55 2.02 -24.10
CA GLY A 126 2.80 2.25 -25.33
C GLY A 126 2.48 3.72 -25.58
N ASN A 127 1.41 4.00 -26.32
CA ASN A 127 1.08 5.35 -26.78
C ASN A 127 0.20 6.13 -25.80
N GLU A 128 -0.61 5.44 -24.98
CA GLU A 128 -1.67 6.06 -24.18
C GLU A 128 -1.49 5.91 -22.68
N LEU A 129 -0.50 5.14 -22.22
CA LEU A 129 -0.29 4.86 -20.81
C LEU A 129 1.11 5.27 -20.37
N SER A 130 1.21 5.66 -19.10
CA SER A 130 2.49 5.93 -18.45
C SER A 130 2.50 5.33 -17.05
N VAL A 131 3.66 4.83 -16.65
CA VAL A 131 3.95 4.55 -15.24
C VAL A 131 4.27 5.87 -14.57
N VAL A 132 3.57 6.17 -13.50
CA VAL A 132 3.74 7.38 -12.70
C VAL A 132 3.99 7.03 -11.25
N GLU A 133 4.74 7.90 -10.59
CA GLU A 133 4.90 7.86 -9.14
C GLU A 133 3.88 8.80 -8.51
N VAL A 134 3.13 8.31 -7.52
CA VAL A 134 2.02 9.06 -6.91
C VAL A 134 2.07 9.06 -5.38
N GLU A 135 1.52 10.11 -4.78
CA GLU A 135 1.10 10.14 -3.37
C GLU A 135 -0.42 9.95 -3.28
N PHE A 136 -0.89 9.17 -2.33
CA PHE A 136 -2.33 9.08 -2.04
C PHE A 136 -2.76 10.24 -1.14
N ILE A 137 -3.88 10.88 -1.51
CA ILE A 137 -4.46 11.97 -0.73
C ILE A 137 -5.50 11.44 0.26
N ASP A 138 -6.28 10.46 -0.17
CA ASP A 138 -7.33 9.87 0.65
C ASP A 138 -6.76 8.77 1.58
N PRO A 139 -7.38 8.52 2.74
CA PRO A 139 -7.03 7.37 3.57
C PRO A 139 -7.44 6.06 2.88
N PRO A 140 -6.69 4.97 3.08
CA PRO A 140 -7.04 3.69 2.48
C PRO A 140 -8.34 3.14 3.04
N HIS A 141 -9.18 2.58 2.17
CA HIS A 141 -10.34 1.83 2.62
C HIS A 141 -9.89 0.45 3.15
N PRO A 142 -10.38 -0.03 4.32
CA PRO A 142 -9.99 -1.33 4.87
C PRO A 142 -10.19 -2.52 3.92
N ARG A 143 -11.13 -2.42 2.98
CA ARG A 143 -11.39 -3.45 1.95
C ARG A 143 -10.18 -3.74 1.03
N LEU A 144 -9.23 -2.81 0.90
CA LEU A 144 -7.99 -3.05 0.17
C LEU A 144 -7.26 -4.29 0.67
N TRP A 145 -7.31 -4.57 1.99
CA TRP A 145 -6.74 -5.78 2.58
C TRP A 145 -7.48 -7.06 2.20
N LEU A 146 -8.79 -7.00 1.98
CA LEU A 146 -9.58 -8.13 1.47
C LEU A 146 -9.22 -8.43 0.01
N LEU A 147 -9.12 -7.41 -0.82
CA LEU A 147 -8.71 -7.52 -2.24
C LEU A 147 -7.29 -8.08 -2.37
N ALA A 148 -6.36 -7.59 -1.55
CA ALA A 148 -5.00 -8.10 -1.49
C ALA A 148 -4.99 -9.59 -1.13
N LYS A 149 -5.71 -10.01 -0.09
CA LYS A 149 -5.82 -11.43 0.29
C LYS A 149 -6.36 -12.29 -0.85
N GLN A 150 -7.42 -11.87 -1.54
CA GLN A 150 -7.98 -12.62 -2.66
C GLN A 150 -6.95 -12.77 -3.80
N LYS A 151 -6.21 -11.72 -4.13
CA LYS A 151 -5.15 -11.79 -5.16
C LYS A 151 -4.00 -12.73 -4.76
N PHE A 152 -3.60 -12.72 -3.49
CA PHE A 152 -2.57 -13.63 -2.97
C PHE A 152 -3.04 -15.10 -2.92
N LEU A 153 -4.29 -15.35 -2.55
CA LEU A 153 -4.88 -16.69 -2.54
C LEU A 153 -5.14 -17.21 -3.96
N GLY A 154 -5.60 -16.36 -4.87
CA GLY A 154 -5.84 -16.71 -6.27
C GLY A 154 -4.54 -17.08 -7.01
N ARG A 155 -3.41 -16.44 -6.69
CA ARG A 155 -2.08 -16.85 -7.20
C ARG A 155 -1.67 -18.25 -6.76
N LYS A 156 -2.05 -18.71 -5.56
CA LYS A 156 -1.76 -20.08 -5.10
C LYS A 156 -2.59 -21.15 -5.80
N ALA A 157 -3.76 -20.80 -6.34
CA ALA A 157 -4.59 -21.75 -7.10
C ALA A 157 -4.08 -22.00 -8.53
N GLY A 158 -3.31 -21.07 -9.11
CA GLY A 158 -2.69 -21.22 -10.44
C GLY A 158 -1.30 -21.88 -10.44
N HIS A 159 -0.86 -22.42 -9.31
CA HIS A 159 0.42 -23.13 -9.15
C HIS A 159 0.20 -24.56 -8.62
N ARG A 160 -0.84 -25.23 -9.12
CA ARG A 160 -1.01 -26.69 -9.05
C ARG A 160 -1.32 -27.21 -10.45
N SER A 161 -0.29 -27.20 -11.29
CA SER A 161 -0.28 -27.91 -12.58
C SER A 161 1.13 -28.43 -12.82
N GLU A 162 1.53 -29.43 -12.06
CA GLU A 162 2.50 -30.48 -12.46
C GLU A 162 1.98 -31.81 -11.91
#